data_AF-A0A1G3RII2-F1
#
_entry.id   AF-A0A1G3RII2-F1
#
_cell.length_a   1.000
_cell.length_b   1.000
_cell.length_c   1.000
_cell.angle_alpha   90.00
_cell.angle_beta   90.00
_cell.angle_gamma   90.00
#
_symmetry.space_group_name_H-M   'P 1'
#
loop_
_entity.id
_entity.type
_entity.pdbx_description
1 polymer ?
#
loop_
_entity_poly.entity_id
_entity_poly.type
_entity_poly.pdbx_seq_one_letter_code
_entity_poly.pdbx_strand_id
1 'polypeptide(L)'
;MTKRCSLGIVGAGLLVLFLLSSCPSATTPSVKTYVISYIANGAVSGTPPASQLKTHGIAIILAGNNGNLERPGYGFAGWNTAATGSGATFLSGASYTVNAALTLYALWQPDPDPDPDPDPDPDPDLVPVTGVTLNQSSASLETNGSWTVQLTATVAPVDATNKSVTWTSSDLGVATVSVTGLVTAIGNGTATITASTADGSKTASCVVTVNTAVTGIILDLTTSTLTVAATQQLIATVLPATATIKSVTWVSSDESVATVSATGLVTAMAPGTAIITVSSDDGSYSADCTITVPGSGTANVTID
;
A
#
# COMPACT_ATOMS: atom_id res chain seq x y z
N MET A 1 2.04 7.27 -39.02
CA MET A 1 1.31 8.25 -39.86
C MET A 1 0.30 8.97 -38.99
N THR A 2 0.67 10.15 -38.50
CA THR A 2 -0.14 10.96 -37.59
C THR A 2 -1.18 11.73 -38.42
N LYS A 3 -2.44 11.28 -38.44
CA LYS A 3 -3.52 12.11 -39.01
C LYS A 3 -4.01 13.07 -37.93
N ARG A 4 -3.69 14.35 -38.13
CA ARG A 4 -4.23 15.48 -37.37
C ARG A 4 -5.74 15.54 -37.57
N CYS A 5 -6.52 15.53 -36.48
CA CYS A 5 -7.91 16.01 -36.52
C CYS A 5 -7.87 17.54 -36.63
N SER A 6 -8.25 18.07 -37.79
CA SER A 6 -8.47 19.49 -37.98
C SER A 6 -9.89 19.82 -37.51
N LEU A 7 -9.99 20.64 -36.47
CA LEU A 7 -11.25 21.19 -35.97
C LEU A 7 -11.64 22.37 -36.87
N GLY A 8 -12.69 22.21 -37.69
CA GLY A 8 -13.22 23.27 -38.55
C GLY A 8 -14.56 23.77 -38.01
N ILE A 9 -14.60 25.02 -37.54
CA ILE A 9 -15.82 25.77 -37.22
C ILE A 9 -16.24 26.58 -38.45
N VAL A 10 -17.43 26.32 -39.00
CA VAL A 10 -18.26 27.23 -39.82
C VAL A 10 -19.71 26.73 -39.61
N GLY A 11 -20.74 27.48 -39.22
CA GLY A 11 -21.14 28.83 -39.59
C GLY A 11 -22.39 28.77 -40.48
N ALA A 12 -23.57 28.93 -39.85
CA ALA A 12 -24.91 29.24 -40.42
C ALA A 12 -25.54 28.30 -41.48
N GLY A 13 -26.65 27.66 -41.08
CA GLY A 13 -27.86 27.57 -41.92
C GLY A 13 -28.01 26.36 -42.86
N LEU A 14 -28.09 25.14 -42.33
CA LEU A 14 -28.92 24.07 -42.92
C LEU A 14 -29.07 22.94 -41.88
N LEU A 15 -30.28 22.44 -41.67
CA LEU A 15 -30.56 21.28 -40.82
C LEU A 15 -29.96 20.03 -41.48
N VAL A 16 -28.67 19.81 -41.31
CA VAL A 16 -28.00 18.56 -41.67
C VAL A 16 -28.24 17.59 -40.53
N LEU A 17 -28.99 16.52 -40.82
CA LEU A 17 -29.13 15.36 -39.97
C LEU A 17 -27.72 14.85 -39.62
N PHE A 18 -27.24 15.16 -38.41
CA PHE A 18 -26.02 14.57 -37.88
C PHE A 18 -26.27 13.08 -37.76
N LEU A 19 -25.83 12.31 -38.75
CA LEU A 19 -25.40 10.95 -38.51
C LEU A 19 -24.30 11.06 -37.46
N LEU A 20 -24.66 10.84 -36.20
CA LEU A 20 -23.72 10.44 -35.17
C LEU A 20 -23.07 9.17 -35.72
N SER A 21 -21.96 9.35 -36.47
CA SER A 21 -21.00 8.29 -36.69
C SER A 21 -20.61 7.85 -35.31
N SER A 22 -21.19 6.73 -34.89
CA SER A 22 -20.78 5.97 -33.73
C SER A 22 -19.28 5.82 -33.86
N CYS A 23 -18.55 6.55 -33.02
CA CYS A 23 -17.12 6.36 -32.89
C CYS A 23 -16.93 4.86 -32.60
N PRO A 24 -16.15 4.11 -33.40
CA PRO A 24 -15.92 2.71 -33.11
C PRO A 24 -15.34 2.66 -31.70
N SER A 25 -16.07 2.00 -30.80
CA SER A 25 -15.67 1.77 -29.43
C SER A 25 -14.21 1.31 -29.46
N ALA A 26 -13.32 2.06 -28.82
CA ALA A 26 -11.91 1.72 -28.79
C ALA A 26 -11.80 0.31 -28.21
N THR A 27 -11.54 -0.67 -29.07
CA THR A 27 -11.27 -2.02 -28.64
C THR A 27 -9.99 -1.96 -27.85
N THR A 28 -10.11 -2.02 -26.52
CA THR A 28 -8.99 -2.18 -25.61
C THR A 28 -8.16 -3.34 -26.16
N PRO A 29 -6.86 -3.18 -26.44
CA PRO A 29 -6.07 -4.26 -27.03
C PRO A 29 -6.18 -5.48 -26.12
N SER A 30 -6.69 -6.58 -26.66
CA SER A 30 -6.76 -7.83 -25.91
C SER A 30 -5.33 -8.29 -25.64
N VAL A 31 -4.94 -8.21 -24.37
CA VAL A 31 -3.62 -8.67 -23.96
C VAL A 31 -3.61 -10.19 -24.08
N LYS A 32 -2.72 -10.72 -24.92
CA LYS A 32 -2.61 -12.16 -25.12
C LYS A 32 -2.18 -12.83 -23.82
N THR A 33 -2.95 -13.81 -23.38
CA THR A 33 -2.65 -14.62 -22.20
C THR A 33 -2.42 -16.09 -22.56
N TYR A 34 -1.70 -16.79 -21.70
CA TYR A 34 -1.40 -18.21 -21.81
C TYR A 34 -1.81 -18.91 -20.51
N VAL A 35 -2.53 -20.02 -20.64
CA VAL A 35 -2.94 -20.82 -19.48
C VAL A 35 -1.80 -21.74 -19.07
N ILE A 36 -1.49 -21.74 -17.78
CA ILE A 36 -0.54 -22.65 -17.14
C ILE A 36 -1.34 -23.58 -16.25
N SER A 37 -1.27 -24.88 -16.53
CA SER A 37 -2.07 -25.90 -15.85
C SER A 37 -1.20 -26.87 -15.08
N TYR A 38 -1.70 -27.32 -13.93
CA TYR A 38 -1.00 -28.23 -13.03
C TYR A 38 -1.74 -29.56 -12.95
N ILE A 39 -1.01 -30.66 -13.11
CA ILE A 39 -1.55 -32.01 -13.07
C ILE A 39 -0.85 -32.78 -11.95
N ALA A 40 -1.65 -33.35 -11.05
CA ALA A 40 -1.19 -34.06 -9.86
C ALA A 40 -0.32 -35.31 -10.16
N ASN A 41 -0.37 -35.80 -11.40
CA ASN A 41 0.52 -36.81 -11.98
C ASN A 41 0.76 -38.02 -11.07
N GLY A 42 -0.30 -38.70 -10.68
CA GLY A 42 -0.21 -39.91 -9.84
C GLY A 42 -0.25 -39.65 -8.33
N ALA A 43 -0.51 -38.43 -7.89
CA ALA A 43 -0.93 -38.18 -6.50
C ALA A 43 -2.22 -38.97 -6.18
N VAL A 44 -2.32 -39.46 -4.95
CA VAL A 44 -3.49 -40.21 -4.44
C VAL A 44 -4.38 -39.34 -3.54
N SER A 45 -3.85 -38.24 -3.03
CA SER A 45 -4.55 -37.25 -2.21
C SER A 45 -4.13 -35.82 -2.59
N GLY A 46 -4.78 -34.82 -1.98
CA GLY A 46 -4.54 -33.41 -2.23
C GLY A 46 -5.22 -32.87 -3.49
N THR A 47 -5.02 -31.59 -3.76
CA THR A 47 -5.57 -30.90 -4.94
C THR A 47 -4.46 -30.14 -5.67
N PRO A 48 -4.32 -30.27 -7.00
CA PRO A 48 -3.33 -29.49 -7.74
C PRO A 48 -3.67 -27.99 -7.67
N PRO A 49 -2.67 -27.10 -7.76
CA PRO A 49 -2.91 -25.67 -7.81
C PRO A 49 -3.87 -25.27 -8.93
N ALA A 50 -4.63 -24.20 -8.69
CA ALA A 50 -5.47 -23.60 -9.73
C ALA A 50 -4.61 -23.13 -10.92
N SER A 51 -5.18 -23.21 -12.13
CA SER A 51 -4.50 -22.72 -13.33
C SER A 51 -4.17 -21.23 -13.23
N GLN A 52 -2.95 -20.87 -13.63
CA GLN A 52 -2.50 -19.47 -13.67
C GLN A 52 -2.61 -18.91 -15.09
N LEU A 53 -2.90 -17.61 -15.19
CA LEU A 53 -2.87 -16.88 -16.46
C LEU A 53 -1.57 -16.08 -16.59
N LYS A 54 -0.76 -16.41 -17.58
CA LYS A 54 0.45 -15.67 -17.93
C LYS A 54 0.14 -14.63 -19.00
N THR A 55 0.46 -13.37 -18.71
CA THR A 55 0.43 -12.28 -19.70
C THR A 55 1.65 -12.37 -20.65
N HIS A 56 1.42 -12.17 -21.95
CA HIS A 56 2.49 -12.13 -22.94
C HIS A 56 3.55 -11.08 -22.57
N GLY A 57 4.83 -11.49 -22.59
CA GLY A 57 5.96 -10.63 -22.26
C GLY A 57 6.23 -10.44 -20.76
N ILE A 58 5.34 -10.89 -19.87
CA ILE A 58 5.51 -10.80 -18.41
C ILE A 58 5.80 -12.19 -17.85
N ALA A 59 6.88 -12.34 -17.10
CA ALA A 59 7.21 -13.59 -16.41
C ALA A 59 6.22 -13.85 -15.26
N ILE A 60 5.97 -15.13 -14.95
CA ILE A 60 5.18 -15.51 -13.77
C ILE A 60 6.00 -16.40 -12.84
N ILE A 61 5.59 -16.48 -11.58
CA ILE A 61 6.10 -17.44 -10.61
C ILE A 61 5.17 -18.65 -10.60
N LEU A 62 5.74 -19.83 -10.86
CA LEU A 62 5.02 -21.09 -10.87
C LEU A 62 4.62 -21.48 -9.44
N ALA A 63 3.41 -22.02 -9.30
CA ALA A 63 2.85 -22.43 -8.01
C ALA A 63 3.65 -23.59 -7.38
N GLY A 64 3.60 -23.69 -6.05
CA GLY A 64 4.15 -24.83 -5.32
C GLY A 64 3.12 -25.92 -5.07
N ASN A 65 3.44 -26.86 -4.18
CA ASN A 65 2.51 -27.89 -3.72
C ASN A 65 1.56 -27.36 -2.61
N ASN A 66 0.87 -26.24 -2.86
CA ASN A 66 0.02 -25.58 -1.86
C ASN A 66 -1.27 -26.34 -1.52
N GLY A 67 -1.66 -27.32 -2.33
CA GLY A 67 -2.83 -28.16 -2.11
C GLY A 67 -2.50 -29.55 -1.57
N ASN A 68 -1.30 -29.72 -1.01
CA ASN A 68 -0.84 -30.94 -0.34
C ASN A 68 -1.05 -32.21 -1.18
N LEU A 69 -0.57 -32.20 -2.43
CA LEU A 69 -0.51 -33.42 -3.24
C LEU A 69 0.42 -34.43 -2.57
N GLU A 70 -0.07 -35.66 -2.40
CA GLU A 70 0.72 -36.76 -1.82
C GLU A 70 0.70 -37.97 -2.76
N ARG A 71 1.84 -38.65 -2.85
CA ARG A 71 2.00 -39.90 -3.60
C ARG A 71 2.82 -40.87 -2.74
N PRO A 72 2.24 -41.97 -2.24
CA PRO A 72 2.92 -42.91 -1.35
C PRO A 72 4.25 -43.41 -1.93
N GLY A 73 5.31 -43.38 -1.12
CA GLY A 73 6.67 -43.76 -1.51
C GLY A 73 7.43 -42.71 -2.35
N TYR A 74 6.91 -41.48 -2.47
CA TYR A 74 7.56 -40.41 -3.22
C TYR A 74 7.42 -39.03 -2.57
N GLY A 75 8.49 -38.24 -2.63
CA GLY A 75 8.47 -36.80 -2.32
C GLY A 75 8.16 -35.94 -3.55
N PHE A 76 7.41 -34.85 -3.37
CA PHE A 76 7.18 -33.86 -4.43
C PHE A 76 8.48 -33.07 -4.69
N ALA A 77 9.07 -33.26 -5.87
CA ALA A 77 10.36 -32.68 -6.27
C ALA A 77 10.22 -31.45 -7.18
N GLY A 78 9.00 -31.01 -7.47
CA GLY A 78 8.70 -29.88 -8.35
C GLY A 78 7.76 -30.27 -9.49
N TRP A 79 7.87 -29.56 -10.60
CA TRP A 79 7.03 -29.75 -11.79
C TRP A 79 7.87 -30.16 -12.99
N ASN A 80 7.29 -30.96 -13.88
CA ASN A 80 7.92 -31.37 -15.13
C ASN A 80 7.00 -31.11 -16.33
N THR A 81 7.57 -30.80 -17.50
CA THR A 81 6.80 -30.60 -18.73
C THR A 81 6.29 -31.89 -19.37
N ALA A 82 6.71 -33.06 -18.86
CA ALA A 82 6.25 -34.36 -19.30
C ALA A 82 5.79 -35.19 -18.09
N ALA A 83 4.69 -35.92 -18.24
CA ALA A 83 4.16 -36.80 -17.20
C ALA A 83 5.16 -37.88 -16.76
N THR A 84 6.06 -38.29 -17.66
CA THR A 84 7.12 -39.29 -17.45
C THR A 84 8.33 -38.73 -16.68
N GLY A 85 8.38 -37.43 -16.37
CA GLY A 85 9.52 -36.80 -15.73
C GLY A 85 10.72 -36.53 -16.65
N SER A 86 10.62 -36.88 -17.94
CA SER A 86 11.71 -36.71 -18.92
C SER A 86 11.76 -35.32 -19.57
N GLY A 87 10.83 -34.44 -19.22
CA GLY A 87 10.77 -33.06 -19.71
C GLY A 87 11.64 -32.12 -18.89
N ALA A 88 11.48 -30.81 -19.13
CA ALA A 88 12.15 -29.78 -18.34
C ALA A 88 11.56 -29.73 -16.94
N THR A 89 12.42 -29.61 -15.93
CA THR A 89 12.04 -29.53 -14.51
C THR A 89 12.01 -28.08 -14.03
N PHE A 90 10.98 -27.74 -13.27
CA PHE A 90 10.79 -26.47 -12.59
C PHE A 90 10.61 -26.71 -11.09
N LEU A 91 11.45 -26.08 -10.28
CA LEU A 91 11.26 -26.08 -8.82
C LEU A 91 10.03 -25.22 -8.45
N SER A 92 9.46 -25.48 -7.27
CA SER A 92 8.41 -24.62 -6.71
C SER A 92 8.88 -23.17 -6.64
N GLY A 93 8.07 -22.22 -7.13
CA GLY A 93 8.45 -20.80 -7.17
C GLY A 93 9.39 -20.42 -8.31
N ALA A 94 9.68 -21.32 -9.26
CA ALA A 94 10.49 -20.98 -10.43
C ALA A 94 9.79 -19.95 -11.34
N SER A 95 10.59 -19.10 -11.98
CA SER A 95 10.10 -18.13 -12.97
C SER A 95 9.90 -18.79 -14.33
N TYR A 96 8.74 -18.54 -14.96
CA TYR A 96 8.44 -18.98 -16.33
C TYR A 96 8.27 -17.78 -17.26
N THR A 97 9.18 -17.64 -18.22
CA THR A 97 9.31 -16.47 -19.11
C THR A 97 8.75 -16.70 -20.52
N VAL A 98 8.55 -17.97 -20.92
CA VAL A 98 8.18 -18.32 -22.30
C VAL A 98 6.73 -17.93 -22.61
N ASN A 99 6.50 -17.38 -23.81
CA ASN A 99 5.18 -16.93 -24.26
C ASN A 99 4.38 -18.05 -24.93
N ALA A 100 4.11 -19.10 -24.16
CA ALA A 100 3.33 -20.27 -24.57
C ALA A 100 2.54 -20.83 -23.39
N ALA A 101 1.41 -21.49 -23.71
CA ALA A 101 0.69 -22.30 -22.72
C ALA A 101 1.57 -23.48 -22.30
N LEU A 102 1.42 -23.91 -21.05
CA LEU A 102 2.23 -24.98 -20.48
C LEU A 102 1.39 -25.85 -19.56
N THR A 103 1.55 -27.16 -19.71
CA THR A 103 1.02 -28.15 -18.78
C THR A 103 2.18 -28.72 -17.98
N LEU A 104 2.06 -28.63 -16.66
CA LEU A 104 3.05 -29.09 -15.71
C LEU A 104 2.51 -30.29 -14.94
N TYR A 105 3.33 -31.33 -14.83
CA TYR A 105 3.04 -32.57 -14.14
C TYR A 105 3.86 -32.62 -12.87
N ALA A 106 3.26 -33.02 -11.74
CA ALA A 106 4.00 -33.20 -10.50
C ALA A 106 5.17 -34.17 -10.74
N LEU A 107 6.38 -33.73 -10.39
CA LEU A 107 7.59 -34.52 -10.44
C LEU A 107 7.77 -35.19 -9.08
N TRP A 108 7.84 -36.51 -9.10
CA TRP A 108 7.96 -37.33 -7.90
C TRP A 108 9.34 -37.95 -7.85
N GLN A 109 10.05 -37.75 -6.74
CA GLN A 109 11.31 -38.44 -6.47
C GLN A 109 11.03 -39.61 -5.52
N PRO A 110 11.48 -40.84 -5.84
CA PRO A 110 11.37 -41.96 -4.91
C PRO A 110 11.92 -41.56 -3.55
N ASP A 111 11.19 -41.89 -2.51
CA ASP A 111 11.70 -41.78 -1.16
C ASP A 111 12.94 -42.70 -1.04
N PRO A 112 14.12 -42.19 -0.61
CA PRO A 112 15.27 -43.04 -0.34
C PRO A 112 15.02 -44.08 0.75
N ASP A 113 13.95 -43.95 1.54
CA ASP A 113 13.47 -44.99 2.46
C ASP A 113 12.06 -45.47 2.04
N PRO A 114 11.95 -46.46 1.14
CA PRO A 114 10.66 -46.97 0.70
C PRO A 114 10.07 -47.87 1.78
N ASP A 115 9.30 -47.30 2.71
CA ASP A 115 8.50 -48.07 3.65
C ASP A 115 7.57 -49.04 2.90
N PRO A 116 7.61 -50.36 3.15
CA PRO A 116 6.74 -51.35 2.51
C PRO A 116 5.30 -51.42 3.06
N ASP A 117 4.88 -50.59 4.02
CA ASP A 117 3.51 -50.67 4.60
C ASP A 117 2.51 -49.65 4.00
N PRO A 118 1.35 -50.08 3.47
CA PRO A 118 0.23 -49.20 3.17
C PRO A 118 -0.63 -48.92 4.44
N ASP A 119 -0.07 -48.31 5.48
CA ASP A 119 -0.84 -47.76 6.61
C ASP A 119 -0.95 -46.23 6.48
N PRO A 120 -2.11 -45.60 6.71
CA PRO A 120 -2.21 -44.18 7.06
C PRO A 120 -1.58 -43.87 8.44
N ASP A 121 -0.38 -44.36 8.74
CA ASP A 121 0.36 -43.92 9.93
C ASP A 121 0.99 -42.55 9.59
N PRO A 122 0.64 -41.45 10.28
CA PRO A 122 1.43 -40.23 10.17
C PRO A 122 2.87 -40.58 10.47
N ASP A 123 3.78 -40.26 9.55
CA ASP A 123 5.24 -40.34 9.74
C ASP A 123 5.58 -40.07 11.22
N PRO A 124 6.09 -41.06 11.97
CA PRO A 124 6.24 -40.96 13.42
C PRO A 124 7.21 -39.85 13.84
N ASP A 125 7.99 -39.31 12.90
CA ASP A 125 8.89 -38.16 13.10
C ASP A 125 8.23 -36.81 12.71
N LEU A 126 6.97 -36.81 12.27
CA LEU A 126 6.20 -35.59 11.97
C LEU A 126 5.55 -35.02 13.23
N VAL A 127 6.18 -34.00 13.80
CA VAL A 127 5.60 -33.18 14.86
C VAL A 127 4.79 -32.04 14.21
N PRO A 128 3.44 -32.06 14.29
CA PRO A 128 2.60 -31.05 13.64
C PRO A 128 2.70 -29.69 14.34
N VAL A 129 2.51 -28.62 13.57
CA VAL A 129 2.39 -27.28 14.13
C VAL A 129 1.08 -27.14 14.92
N THR A 130 1.20 -26.68 16.16
CA THR A 130 0.06 -26.42 17.06
C THR A 130 -0.27 -24.94 17.15
N GLY A 131 0.69 -24.06 16.86
CA GLY A 131 0.48 -22.62 16.86
C GLY A 131 1.59 -21.83 16.19
N VAL A 132 1.29 -20.58 15.90
CA VAL A 132 2.27 -19.55 15.53
C VAL A 132 1.97 -18.30 16.34
N THR A 133 3.00 -17.61 16.80
CA THR A 133 2.89 -16.35 17.56
C THR A 133 3.84 -15.32 17.00
N LEU A 134 3.51 -14.04 17.16
CA LEU A 134 4.39 -12.93 16.79
C LEU A 134 4.97 -12.28 18.04
N ASN A 135 6.15 -11.68 17.90
CA ASN A 135 6.78 -10.90 18.96
C ASN A 135 5.97 -9.64 19.37
N GLN A 136 5.06 -9.18 18.51
CA GLN A 136 4.17 -8.05 18.77
C GLN A 136 2.87 -8.17 17.97
N SER A 137 1.80 -7.61 18.52
CA SER A 137 0.46 -7.57 17.90
C SER A 137 0.13 -6.21 17.27
N SER A 138 0.92 -5.18 17.56
CA SER A 138 0.83 -3.87 16.92
C SER A 138 2.20 -3.21 16.77
N ALA A 139 2.33 -2.36 15.75
CA ALA A 139 3.50 -1.52 15.55
C ALA A 139 3.09 -0.19 14.91
N SER A 140 3.80 0.89 15.26
CA SER A 140 3.63 2.21 14.66
C SER A 140 4.91 2.59 13.91
N LEU A 141 4.77 2.97 12.64
CA LEU A 141 5.85 3.40 11.77
C LEU A 141 5.62 4.81 11.27
N GLU A 142 6.69 5.48 10.86
CA GLU A 142 6.63 6.82 10.26
C GLU A 142 7.29 6.82 8.89
N THR A 143 6.65 7.46 7.91
CA THR A 143 7.16 7.53 6.53
C THR A 143 8.46 8.35 6.37
N ASN A 144 8.76 9.21 7.35
CA ASN A 144 9.98 10.03 7.42
C ASN A 144 10.83 9.74 8.67
N GLY A 145 10.53 8.67 9.39
CA GLY A 145 11.18 8.29 10.65
C GLY A 145 11.60 6.81 10.64
N SER A 146 11.21 6.03 11.65
CA SER A 146 11.40 4.58 11.64
C SER A 146 10.43 3.94 10.65
N TRP A 147 10.91 3.64 9.45
CA TRP A 147 10.11 3.15 8.33
C TRP A 147 10.09 1.62 8.21
N THR A 148 10.77 0.91 9.11
CA THR A 148 10.75 -0.56 9.17
C THR A 148 10.52 -1.09 10.57
N VAL A 149 9.92 -2.28 10.67
CA VAL A 149 9.86 -3.08 11.90
C VAL A 149 10.08 -4.55 11.58
N GLN A 150 10.85 -5.24 12.42
CA GLN A 150 11.03 -6.69 12.30
C GLN A 150 9.94 -7.42 13.09
N LEU A 151 9.14 -8.23 12.40
CA LEU A 151 8.25 -9.20 13.03
C LEU A 151 8.96 -10.56 13.06
N THR A 152 8.92 -11.23 14.20
CA THR A 152 9.47 -12.58 14.37
C THR A 152 8.33 -13.52 14.67
N ALA A 153 8.14 -14.52 13.80
CA ALA A 153 7.17 -15.57 14.00
C ALA A 153 7.80 -16.75 14.74
N THR A 154 7.17 -17.19 15.83
CA THR A 154 7.59 -18.35 16.61
C THR A 154 6.55 -19.45 16.44
N VAL A 155 6.96 -20.57 15.82
CA VAL A 155 6.12 -21.75 15.60
C VAL A 155 6.23 -22.70 16.80
N ALA A 156 5.09 -23.21 17.25
CA ALA A 156 4.98 -24.21 18.31
C ALA A 156 4.46 -25.54 17.75
N PRO A 157 4.93 -26.69 18.27
CA PRO A 157 6.00 -26.81 19.25
C PRO A 157 7.39 -26.52 18.65
N VAL A 158 8.39 -26.34 19.51
CA VAL A 158 9.75 -25.96 19.09
C VAL A 158 10.45 -27.03 18.25
N ASP A 159 9.98 -28.25 18.29
CA ASP A 159 10.43 -29.42 17.52
C ASP A 159 9.52 -29.74 16.33
N ALA A 160 8.56 -28.86 16.01
CA ALA A 160 7.73 -29.02 14.82
C ALA A 160 8.58 -29.27 13.56
N THR A 161 8.21 -30.28 12.78
CA THR A 161 8.98 -30.73 11.62
C THR A 161 9.03 -29.67 10.52
N ASN A 162 7.96 -28.90 10.34
CA ASN A 162 7.91 -27.78 9.39
C ASN A 162 7.64 -26.44 10.10
N LYS A 163 8.68 -25.61 10.23
CA LYS A 163 8.60 -24.27 10.85
C LYS A 163 8.52 -23.14 9.84
N SER A 164 8.29 -23.45 8.57
CA SER A 164 8.22 -22.44 7.52
C SER A 164 6.99 -21.56 7.72
N VAL A 165 7.18 -20.25 7.58
CA VAL A 165 6.14 -19.23 7.74
C VAL A 165 6.06 -18.43 6.45
N THR A 166 4.83 -18.19 5.99
CA THR A 166 4.52 -17.30 4.89
C THR A 166 3.94 -16.01 5.43
N TRP A 167 4.26 -14.89 4.79
CA TRP A 167 3.84 -13.56 5.22
C TRP A 167 2.95 -12.90 4.18
N THR A 168 1.93 -12.21 4.66
CA THR A 168 1.00 -11.43 3.82
C THR A 168 0.73 -10.08 4.47
N SER A 169 0.43 -9.08 3.63
CA SER A 169 -0.07 -7.78 4.07
C SER A 169 -1.46 -7.57 3.52
N SER A 170 -2.36 -6.99 4.33
CA SER A 170 -3.70 -6.62 3.88
C SER A 170 -3.69 -5.43 2.90
N ASP A 171 -2.66 -4.57 2.93
CA ASP A 171 -2.54 -3.39 2.06
C ASP A 171 -1.06 -3.07 1.76
N LEU A 172 -0.64 -3.39 0.53
CA LEU A 172 0.73 -3.14 0.05
C LEU A 172 1.02 -1.66 -0.21
N GLY A 173 0.00 -0.81 -0.35
CA GLY A 173 0.17 0.64 -0.46
C GLY A 173 0.49 1.30 0.88
N VAL A 174 0.17 0.62 1.99
CA VAL A 174 0.46 1.07 3.35
C VAL A 174 1.73 0.42 3.89
N ALA A 175 1.82 -0.92 3.86
CA ALA A 175 3.00 -1.65 4.35
C ALA A 175 3.25 -2.95 3.57
N THR A 176 4.52 -3.23 3.32
CA THR A 176 4.98 -4.48 2.70
C THR A 176 5.72 -5.33 3.72
N VAL A 177 5.77 -6.65 3.52
CA VAL A 177 6.49 -7.59 4.39
C VAL A 177 7.34 -8.53 3.55
N SER A 178 8.59 -8.74 3.95
CA SER A 178 9.51 -9.67 3.31
C SER A 178 9.31 -11.11 3.78
N VAL A 179 9.96 -12.06 3.11
CA VAL A 179 9.94 -13.49 3.51
C VAL A 179 10.52 -13.74 4.91
N THR A 180 11.36 -12.82 5.42
CA THR A 180 11.94 -12.91 6.77
C THR A 180 11.13 -12.16 7.82
N GLY A 181 9.96 -11.60 7.49
CA GLY A 181 9.13 -10.84 8.43
C GLY A 181 9.56 -9.38 8.64
N LEU A 182 10.51 -8.86 7.85
CA LEU A 182 10.82 -7.43 7.85
C LEU A 182 9.68 -6.67 7.17
N VAL A 183 8.99 -5.83 7.93
CA VAL A 183 7.90 -4.97 7.47
C VAL A 183 8.44 -3.60 7.12
N THR A 184 8.03 -3.06 5.98
CA THR A 184 8.45 -1.76 5.43
C THR A 184 7.22 -0.89 5.18
N ALA A 185 7.21 0.30 5.76
CA ALA A 185 6.18 1.32 5.52
C ALA A 185 6.30 1.88 4.10
N ILE A 186 5.15 2.03 3.43
CA ILE A 186 5.05 2.58 2.07
C ILE A 186 4.23 3.87 2.08
N GLY A 187 3.11 3.89 2.81
CA GLY A 187 2.17 5.01 2.79
C GLY A 187 1.35 5.11 4.07
N ASN A 188 0.74 6.28 4.30
CA ASN A 188 -0.10 6.49 5.47
C ASN A 188 -1.33 5.57 5.45
N GLY A 189 -1.62 4.97 6.60
CA GLY A 189 -2.80 4.13 6.79
C GLY A 189 -2.55 3.03 7.82
N THR A 190 -3.41 2.03 7.81
CA THR A 190 -3.29 0.85 8.67
C THR A 190 -3.31 -0.41 7.80
N ALA A 191 -2.33 -1.28 7.99
CA ALA A 191 -2.25 -2.58 7.34
C ALA A 191 -2.10 -3.68 8.39
N THR A 192 -2.72 -4.82 8.17
CA THR A 192 -2.54 -6.01 8.99
C THR A 192 -1.56 -6.94 8.32
N ILE A 193 -0.44 -7.22 8.98
CA ILE A 193 0.55 -8.19 8.55
C ILE A 193 0.23 -9.54 9.19
N THR A 194 0.12 -10.59 8.37
CA THR A 194 -0.24 -11.94 8.84
C THR A 194 0.85 -12.95 8.49
N ALA A 195 1.30 -13.67 9.51
CA ALA A 195 2.14 -14.85 9.40
C ALA A 195 1.25 -16.09 9.40
N SER A 196 1.43 -16.97 8.42
CA SER A 196 0.75 -18.26 8.31
C SER A 196 1.77 -19.38 8.28
N THR A 197 1.54 -20.45 9.03
CA THR A 197 2.33 -21.69 8.89
C THR A 197 2.22 -22.22 7.45
N ALA A 198 3.22 -22.99 6.99
CA ALA A 198 3.28 -23.43 5.60
C ALA A 198 2.10 -24.31 5.16
N ASP A 199 1.49 -25.02 6.09
CA ASP A 199 0.25 -25.79 5.90
C ASP A 199 -1.03 -24.91 5.90
N GLY A 200 -0.90 -23.61 6.20
CA GLY A 200 -1.98 -22.65 6.30
C GLY A 200 -2.89 -22.81 7.53
N SER A 201 -2.57 -23.74 8.44
CA SER A 201 -3.50 -24.15 9.52
C SER A 201 -3.49 -23.22 10.72
N LYS A 202 -2.41 -22.45 10.93
CA LYS A 202 -2.25 -21.49 12.02
C LYS A 202 -1.84 -20.14 11.50
N THR A 203 -2.42 -19.09 12.08
CA THR A 203 -2.11 -17.70 11.74
C THR A 203 -1.86 -16.85 12.97
N ALA A 204 -1.01 -15.84 12.82
CA ALA A 204 -0.82 -14.77 13.78
C ALA A 204 -0.70 -13.45 13.04
N SER A 205 -1.21 -12.37 13.64
CA SER A 205 -1.35 -11.09 12.96
C SER A 205 -0.80 -9.95 13.81
N CYS A 206 -0.26 -8.93 13.13
CA CYS A 206 0.18 -7.67 13.70
C CYS A 206 -0.47 -6.51 12.95
N VAL A 207 -1.07 -5.58 13.67
CA VAL A 207 -1.62 -4.35 13.10
C VAL A 207 -0.52 -3.29 13.00
N VAL A 208 -0.21 -2.86 11.79
CA VAL A 208 0.82 -1.86 11.51
C VAL A 208 0.14 -0.56 11.10
N THR A 209 0.34 0.48 11.90
CA THR A 209 -0.14 1.83 11.60
C THR A 209 1.02 2.67 11.12
N VAL A 210 0.89 3.24 9.92
CA VAL A 210 1.88 4.10 9.29
C VAL A 210 1.38 5.54 9.33
N ASN A 211 2.12 6.39 10.03
CA ASN A 211 1.84 7.82 10.12
C ASN A 211 2.79 8.61 9.23
N THR A 212 2.33 9.74 8.73
CA THR A 212 3.18 10.73 8.08
C THR A 212 3.28 11.92 9.01
N ALA A 213 4.49 12.18 9.53
CA ALA A 213 4.69 13.31 10.41
C ALA A 213 4.61 14.65 9.64
N VAL A 214 4.24 15.70 10.36
CA VAL A 214 4.30 17.06 9.84
C VAL A 214 5.77 17.44 9.60
N THR A 215 6.00 18.22 8.56
CA THR A 215 7.32 18.72 8.12
C THR A 215 7.35 20.24 7.98
N GLY A 216 6.20 20.91 8.11
CA GLY A 216 6.11 22.36 8.05
C GLY A 216 4.67 22.86 8.06
N ILE A 217 4.53 24.17 8.27
CA ILE A 217 3.29 24.91 8.10
C ILE A 217 3.59 26.13 7.23
N ILE A 218 2.69 26.42 6.28
CA ILE A 218 2.76 27.60 5.42
C ILE A 218 1.49 28.42 5.64
N LEU A 219 1.63 29.74 5.66
CA LEU A 219 0.52 30.69 5.62
C LEU A 219 0.33 31.27 4.21
N ASP A 220 -0.90 31.56 3.85
CA ASP A 220 -1.25 32.31 2.64
C ASP A 220 -0.75 33.76 2.66
N LEU A 221 -0.66 34.35 3.85
CA LEU A 221 -0.18 35.71 4.09
C LEU A 221 0.83 35.74 5.25
N THR A 222 1.92 36.48 5.06
CA THR A 222 2.93 36.75 6.10
C THR A 222 2.79 38.15 6.70
N THR A 223 2.03 39.04 6.06
CA THR A 223 1.71 40.38 6.56
C THR A 223 0.31 40.81 6.09
N SER A 224 -0.42 41.57 6.91
CA SER A 224 -1.66 42.23 6.51
C SER A 224 -1.85 43.57 7.24
N THR A 225 -2.49 44.52 6.57
CA THR A 225 -2.83 45.83 7.15
C THR A 225 -4.34 45.98 7.21
N LEU A 226 -4.88 46.19 8.41
CA LEU A 226 -6.32 46.22 8.65
C LEU A 226 -6.75 47.53 9.32
N THR A 227 -7.91 48.05 8.96
CA THR A 227 -8.57 49.10 9.73
C THR A 227 -9.23 48.51 10.97
N VAL A 228 -9.44 49.31 12.01
CA VAL A 228 -10.13 48.87 13.24
C VAL A 228 -11.48 48.21 12.89
N ALA A 229 -11.79 47.10 13.57
CA ALA A 229 -12.94 46.22 13.37
C ALA A 229 -12.98 45.46 12.02
N ALA A 230 -12.01 45.65 11.13
CA ALA A 230 -11.88 44.80 9.95
C ALA A 230 -11.37 43.41 10.31
N THR A 231 -11.68 42.44 9.45
CA THR A 231 -11.28 41.04 9.63
C THR A 231 -10.44 40.54 8.46
N GLN A 232 -9.58 39.56 8.73
CA GLN A 232 -8.79 38.85 7.74
C GLN A 232 -8.77 37.37 8.08
N GLN A 233 -9.14 36.53 7.12
CA GLN A 233 -8.95 35.09 7.24
C GLN A 233 -7.51 34.75 6.87
N LEU A 234 -6.79 34.08 7.75
CA LEU A 234 -5.51 33.44 7.44
C LEU A 234 -5.74 31.95 7.14
N ILE A 235 -5.06 31.41 6.14
CA ILE A 235 -5.17 30.01 5.75
C ILE A 235 -3.82 29.34 6.01
N ALA A 236 -3.80 28.44 7.01
CA ALA A 236 -2.65 27.60 7.29
C ALA A 236 -2.73 26.29 6.49
N THR A 237 -1.63 25.94 5.82
CA THR A 237 -1.46 24.67 5.11
C THR A 237 -0.36 23.84 5.79
N VAL A 238 -0.74 22.70 6.35
CA VAL A 238 0.18 21.73 6.97
C VAL A 238 0.82 20.86 5.88
N LEU A 239 2.14 20.70 5.95
CA LEU A 239 2.94 19.91 5.02
C LEU A 239 3.52 18.65 5.69
N PRO A 240 3.64 17.52 4.99
CA PRO A 240 3.09 17.30 3.64
C PRO A 240 1.56 17.23 3.68
N ALA A 241 0.90 17.37 2.54
CA ALA A 241 -0.55 17.23 2.44
C ALA A 241 -1.06 15.83 2.88
N THR A 242 -0.17 14.86 3.00
CA THR A 242 -0.43 13.50 3.49
C THR A 242 -0.15 13.32 4.98
N ALA A 243 0.21 14.39 5.71
CA ALA A 243 0.41 14.35 7.15
C ALA A 243 -0.83 13.79 7.86
N THR A 244 -0.61 12.91 8.82
CA THR A 244 -1.70 12.23 9.55
C THR A 244 -2.45 13.20 10.47
N ILE A 245 -1.72 14.10 11.13
CA ILE A 245 -2.27 15.10 12.03
C ILE A 245 -2.09 16.47 11.35
N LYS A 246 -3.21 17.17 11.10
CA LYS A 246 -3.25 18.47 10.42
C LYS A 246 -3.89 19.58 11.26
N SER A 247 -4.22 19.27 12.50
CA SER A 247 -4.73 20.26 13.43
C SER A 247 -3.63 21.26 13.79
N VAL A 248 -4.07 22.51 13.99
CA VAL A 248 -3.21 23.65 14.27
C VAL A 248 -3.83 24.52 15.35
N THR A 249 -2.97 25.22 16.09
CA THR A 249 -3.36 26.17 17.13
C THR A 249 -2.91 27.57 16.74
N TRP A 250 -3.77 28.57 16.95
CA TRP A 250 -3.52 29.97 16.64
C TRP A 250 -3.34 30.80 17.92
N VAL A 251 -2.40 31.73 17.91
CA VAL A 251 -2.11 32.63 19.03
C VAL A 251 -1.84 34.04 18.50
N SER A 252 -2.33 35.06 19.20
CA SER A 252 -1.92 36.45 18.97
C SER A 252 -0.88 36.87 20.00
N SER A 253 0.15 37.58 19.56
CA SER A 253 1.13 38.21 20.46
C SER A 253 0.53 39.35 21.29
N ASP A 254 -0.54 39.98 20.80
CA ASP A 254 -1.23 41.08 21.47
C ASP A 254 -2.71 41.15 21.07
N GLU A 255 -3.57 40.56 21.89
CA GLU A 255 -5.03 40.56 21.69
C GLU A 255 -5.68 41.95 21.80
N SER A 256 -5.00 42.94 22.40
CA SER A 256 -5.50 44.31 22.44
C SER A 256 -5.39 45.02 21.09
N VAL A 257 -4.47 44.56 20.23
CA VAL A 257 -4.28 45.06 18.86
C VAL A 257 -5.01 44.19 17.84
N ALA A 258 -4.88 42.86 17.93
CA ALA A 258 -5.59 41.93 17.05
C ALA A 258 -5.88 40.60 17.75
N THR A 259 -7.11 40.10 17.61
CA THR A 259 -7.51 38.76 18.08
C THR A 259 -7.53 37.77 16.93
N VAL A 260 -7.38 36.47 17.21
CA VAL A 260 -7.49 35.39 16.21
C VAL A 260 -8.37 34.26 16.73
N SER A 261 -9.26 33.74 15.88
CA SER A 261 -10.10 32.59 16.22
C SER A 261 -9.37 31.25 16.05
N ALA A 262 -9.95 30.16 16.56
CA ALA A 262 -9.45 28.80 16.32
C ALA A 262 -9.39 28.39 14.82
N THR A 263 -10.12 29.10 13.96
CA THR A 263 -10.11 28.89 12.51
C THR A 263 -9.20 29.86 11.76
N GLY A 264 -8.42 30.70 12.45
CA GLY A 264 -7.51 31.67 11.83
C GLY A 264 -8.18 32.98 11.36
N LEU A 265 -9.39 33.29 11.84
CA LEU A 265 -10.04 34.58 11.54
C LEU A 265 -9.47 35.65 12.47
N VAL A 266 -8.71 36.58 11.91
CA VAL A 266 -8.11 37.71 12.62
C VAL A 266 -9.07 38.89 12.63
N THR A 267 -9.23 39.54 13.79
CA THR A 267 -10.01 40.79 13.94
C THR A 267 -9.13 41.90 14.51
N ALA A 268 -9.09 43.05 13.83
CA ALA A 268 -8.35 44.22 14.28
C ALA A 268 -9.10 44.96 15.39
N MET A 269 -8.45 45.17 16.53
CA MET A 269 -9.05 45.73 17.74
C MET A 269 -8.66 47.20 17.95
N ALA A 270 -7.36 47.53 17.83
CA ALA A 270 -6.85 48.88 18.07
C ALA A 270 -5.58 49.14 17.24
N PRO A 271 -5.19 50.41 17.02
CA PRO A 271 -3.94 50.76 16.36
C PRO A 271 -2.71 50.13 17.02
N GLY A 272 -1.82 49.54 16.22
CA GLY A 272 -0.64 48.83 16.69
C GLY A 272 -0.17 47.76 15.72
N THR A 273 0.76 46.93 16.18
CA THR A 273 1.25 45.76 15.45
C THR A 273 1.14 44.53 16.33
N ALA A 274 0.54 43.46 15.82
CA ALA A 274 0.46 42.15 16.47
C ALA A 274 0.97 41.07 15.53
N ILE A 275 1.59 40.02 16.08
CA ILE A 275 2.01 38.83 15.34
C ILE A 275 1.00 37.73 15.64
N ILE A 276 0.43 37.17 14.59
CA ILE A 276 -0.43 36.00 14.66
C ILE A 276 0.41 34.78 14.30
N THR A 277 0.56 33.87 15.25
CA THR A 277 1.33 32.64 15.09
C THR A 277 0.38 31.46 14.97
N VAL A 278 0.58 30.62 13.95
CA VAL A 278 -0.02 29.29 13.86
C VAL A 278 1.04 28.25 14.17
N SER A 279 0.69 27.23 14.95
CA SER A 279 1.58 26.10 15.27
C SER A 279 0.89 24.76 15.01
N SER A 280 1.64 23.73 14.65
CA SER A 280 1.14 22.36 14.65
C SER A 280 0.82 21.94 16.09
N ASP A 281 -0.15 21.03 16.27
CA ASP A 281 -0.55 20.61 17.62
C ASP A 281 0.56 19.93 18.43
N ASP A 282 1.55 19.34 17.77
CA ASP A 282 2.75 18.80 18.42
C ASP A 282 3.79 19.88 18.77
N GLY A 283 3.57 21.13 18.35
CA GLY A 283 4.45 22.27 18.55
C GLY A 283 5.72 22.27 17.69
N SER A 284 5.89 21.29 16.80
CA SER A 284 7.13 21.10 16.04
C SER A 284 7.34 22.12 14.93
N TYR A 285 6.27 22.74 14.42
CA TYR A 285 6.32 23.70 13.31
C TYR A 285 5.40 24.89 13.56
N SER A 286 5.85 26.07 13.15
CA SER A 286 5.06 27.30 13.23
C SER A 286 5.24 28.19 12.01
N ALA A 287 4.29 29.09 11.81
CA ALA A 287 4.36 30.16 10.83
C ALA A 287 3.69 31.43 11.39
N ASP A 288 4.20 32.59 10.99
CA ASP A 288 3.79 33.88 11.54
C ASP A 288 3.23 34.81 10.46
N CYS A 289 2.23 35.60 10.84
CA CYS A 289 1.70 36.72 10.07
C CYS A 289 1.71 38.00 10.90
N THR A 290 2.32 39.05 10.38
CA THR A 290 2.32 40.37 11.03
C THR A 290 1.09 41.18 10.64
N ILE A 291 0.27 41.54 11.62
CA ILE A 291 -0.92 42.36 11.46
C ILE A 291 -0.60 43.79 11.90
N THR A 292 -0.80 44.75 10.99
CA THR A 292 -0.62 46.18 11.27
C THR A 292 -1.97 46.88 11.23
N VAL A 293 -2.31 47.59 12.30
CA VAL A 293 -3.51 48.43 12.38
C VAL A 293 -3.05 49.89 12.40
N PRO A 294 -3.21 50.66 11.31
CA PRO A 294 -2.78 52.04 11.28
C PRO A 294 -3.55 52.89 12.30
N GLY A 295 -2.84 53.81 12.97
CA GLY A 295 -3.50 54.87 13.73
C GLY A 295 -4.33 55.74 12.79
N SER A 296 -5.48 56.23 13.27
CA SER A 296 -6.17 57.31 12.57
C SER A 296 -5.22 58.51 12.53
N GLY A 297 -4.63 58.78 11.37
CA GLY A 297 -3.89 60.01 11.16
C GLY A 297 -4.81 61.17 11.51
N THR A 298 -4.49 61.92 12.55
CA THR A 298 -5.08 63.24 12.78
C THR A 298 -4.74 64.08 11.55
N ALA A 299 -5.69 64.19 10.63
CA ALA A 299 -5.65 65.25 9.64
C ALA A 299 -5.72 66.56 10.43
N ASN A 300 -4.57 67.22 10.60
CA ASN A 300 -4.54 68.61 11.05
C ASN A 300 -5.24 69.43 9.97
N VAL A 301 -6.53 69.66 10.15
CA VAL A 301 -7.27 70.67 9.39
C VAL A 301 -6.85 72.01 9.96
N THR A 302 -5.84 72.62 9.34
CA THR A 302 -5.54 74.04 9.54
C THR A 302 -6.67 74.83 8.91
N ILE A 303 -7.51 75.48 9.73
CA ILE A 303 -8.46 76.49 9.24
C ILE A 303 -7.70 77.81 9.26
N ASP A 304 -7.44 78.36 8.06
CA ASP A 304 -7.07 79.77 7.84
C ASP A 304 -8.35 80.55 7.49
#